data_AF-A0A969C5C5-F1
#
_entry.id   AF-A0A969C5C5-F1
#
_cell.length_a   1.000
_cell.length_b   1.000
_cell.length_c   1.000
_cell.angle_alpha   90.00
_cell.angle_beta   90.00
_cell.angle_gamma   90.00
#
_symmetry.space_group_name_H-M   'P 1'
#
loop_
_entity.id
_entity.type
_entity.pdbx_description
1 polymer ?
#
loop_
_entity_poly.entity_id
_entity_poly.type
_entity_poly.pdbx_seq_one_letter_code
_entity_poly.pdbx_strand_id
1 'polypeptide(L)'
;MYYPIEYKGDIARNSKSYFWKNAVEPLFNVPNPQEFREIGGLVEFLEGAGVERSTGKSVYVGLNIVSKNGWGRAIVGVAPNKQAFQTQFPHPDNLAASESINRFAVTAKDLVGEWSGNGGSMVEIYNIYSGNYAGTMGAAMSDRFTFGANNSYQSAHKGASGNVGAMNLYSQKHNGTFKVSDWEVTLTSRFNGETSVYSAYFEAVRGGKVLHLMNKKFSGEKYALVKAK
;
A
#
# COMPACT_ATOMS: atom_id res chain seq x y z
N MET A 1 -8.65 -5.33 2.74
CA MET A 1 -7.57 -4.69 3.52
C MET A 1 -7.61 -3.17 3.26
N TYR A 2 -7.44 -2.33 4.29
CA TYR A 2 -7.55 -0.86 4.23
C TYR A 2 -6.14 -0.22 4.19
N TYR A 3 -5.98 0.89 3.45
CA TYR A 3 -4.72 1.63 3.24
C TYR A 3 -4.52 2.77 4.27
N PRO A 4 -3.28 3.30 4.42
CA PRO A 4 -2.87 4.11 5.56
C PRO A 4 -3.68 5.38 5.70
N ILE A 5 -4.12 5.66 6.92
CA ILE A 5 -4.72 6.93 7.32
C ILE A 5 -3.63 7.73 8.01
N GLU A 6 -3.45 8.99 7.58
CA GLU A 6 -2.46 9.91 8.12
C GLU A 6 -2.68 10.15 9.63
N TYR A 7 -1.61 10.04 10.41
CA TYR A 7 -1.62 10.14 11.87
C TYR A 7 -1.51 11.60 12.32
N LYS A 8 -2.53 12.11 13.04
CA LYS A 8 -2.40 13.26 13.94
C LYS A 8 -2.65 12.81 15.39
N GLY A 9 -1.91 13.41 16.33
CA GLY A 9 -1.57 12.88 17.66
C GLY A 9 -2.66 12.40 18.62
N ASP A 10 -3.95 12.61 18.35
CA ASP A 10 -5.05 12.20 19.25
C ASP A 10 -5.56 10.77 18.99
N ILE A 11 -5.21 10.14 17.87
CA ILE A 11 -5.67 8.78 17.51
C ILE A 11 -4.87 7.68 18.24
N ALA A 12 -3.69 8.01 18.80
CA ALA A 12 -2.80 7.05 19.45
C ALA A 12 -3.38 6.37 20.70
N ARG A 13 -4.42 6.93 21.33
CA ARG A 13 -5.08 6.31 22.50
C ARG A 13 -6.18 5.30 22.15
N ASN A 14 -6.74 5.32 20.92
CA ASN A 14 -7.94 4.55 20.54
C ASN A 14 -7.88 3.95 19.11
N SER A 15 -6.67 3.72 18.59
CA SER A 15 -6.37 3.10 17.27
C SER A 15 -7.24 1.88 16.97
N LYS A 16 -7.32 0.90 17.89
CA LYS A 16 -8.14 -0.33 17.77
C LYS A 16 -9.60 -0.04 17.47
N SER A 17 -10.25 0.76 18.32
CA SER A 17 -11.67 1.11 18.15
C SER A 17 -11.92 1.90 16.88
N TYR A 18 -11.01 2.82 16.53
CA TYR A 18 -11.11 3.60 15.31
C TYR A 18 -11.04 2.70 14.07
N PHE A 19 -10.02 1.84 13.95
CA PHE A 19 -9.89 0.96 12.78
C PHE A 19 -10.96 -0.12 12.75
N TRP A 20 -11.41 -0.63 13.90
CA TRP A 20 -12.52 -1.58 13.95
C TRP A 20 -13.80 -0.97 13.37
N LYS A 21 -14.18 0.23 13.84
CA LYS A 21 -15.35 0.96 13.37
C LYS A 21 -15.29 1.33 11.88
N ASN A 22 -14.10 1.66 11.37
CA ASN A 22 -13.97 2.16 10.00
C ASN A 22 -13.62 1.07 8.97
N ALA A 23 -12.96 -0.02 9.38
CA ALA A 23 -12.49 -1.07 8.48
C ALA A 23 -13.26 -2.39 8.61
N VAL A 24 -13.80 -2.71 9.80
CA VAL A 24 -14.48 -3.99 10.09
C VAL A 24 -16.00 -3.83 10.10
N GLU A 25 -16.55 -2.96 10.93
CA GLU A 25 -18.01 -2.80 11.10
C GLU A 25 -18.82 -2.50 9.82
N PRO A 26 -18.30 -1.75 8.83
CA PRO A 26 -19.03 -1.51 7.58
C PRO A 26 -19.21 -2.78 6.74
N LEU A 27 -18.38 -3.81 6.96
CA LEU A 27 -18.34 -5.03 6.16
C LEU A 27 -18.86 -6.24 6.92
N PHE A 28 -18.68 -6.26 8.24
CA PHE A 28 -19.00 -7.40 9.09
C PHE A 28 -19.86 -6.95 10.27
N ASN A 29 -20.80 -7.80 10.66
CA ASN A 29 -21.45 -7.70 11.96
C ASN A 29 -20.73 -8.67 12.91
N VAL A 30 -19.90 -8.14 13.80
CA VAL A 30 -19.14 -8.90 14.80
C VAL A 30 -19.59 -8.41 16.18
N PRO A 31 -20.54 -9.08 16.84
CA PRO A 31 -21.19 -8.54 18.03
C PRO A 31 -20.29 -8.51 19.28
N ASN A 32 -19.34 -9.44 19.38
CA ASN A 32 -18.49 -9.61 20.56
C ASN A 32 -17.02 -9.77 20.16
N PRO A 33 -16.35 -8.70 19.69
CA PRO A 33 -14.93 -8.77 19.40
C PRO A 33 -14.13 -8.96 20.69
N GLN A 34 -13.13 -9.83 20.62
CA GLN A 34 -12.21 -10.18 21.69
C GLN A 34 -10.84 -9.55 21.41
N GLU A 35 -10.22 -9.00 22.44
CA GLU A 35 -8.83 -8.55 22.37
C GLU A 35 -7.90 -9.75 22.57
N PHE A 36 -6.89 -9.86 21.72
CA PHE A 36 -5.74 -10.68 22.04
C PHE A 36 -4.84 -9.89 23.01
N ARG A 37 -4.50 -10.50 24.15
CA ARG A 37 -3.62 -9.90 25.16
C ARG A 37 -2.48 -10.85 25.44
N GLU A 38 -1.27 -10.35 25.28
CA GLU A 38 -0.04 -11.03 25.68
C GLU A 38 0.59 -10.30 26.87
N ILE A 39 1.12 -11.05 27.83
CA ILE A 39 1.77 -10.46 29.01
C ILE A 39 3.04 -9.74 28.55
N GLY A 40 3.04 -8.40 28.65
CA GLY A 40 4.19 -7.55 28.30
C GLY A 40 4.24 -7.10 26.83
N GLY A 41 3.28 -7.49 25.99
CA GLY A 41 3.23 -7.12 24.57
C GLY A 41 2.27 -5.97 24.26
N LEU A 42 2.68 -5.04 23.37
CA LEU A 42 1.81 -4.03 22.76
C LEU A 42 1.15 -4.57 21.48
N VAL A 43 0.45 -5.70 21.58
CA VAL A 43 -0.24 -6.30 20.43
C VAL A 43 -1.61 -5.64 20.26
N GLU A 44 -1.74 -4.81 19.21
CA GLU A 44 -3.00 -4.12 18.90
C GLU A 44 -3.91 -5.00 18.02
N PHE A 45 -4.54 -6.00 18.62
CA PHE A 45 -5.33 -7.00 17.89
C PHE A 45 -6.75 -7.21 18.45
N LEU A 46 -7.72 -7.31 17.55
CA LEU A 46 -9.12 -7.63 17.83
C LEU A 46 -9.59 -8.75 16.90
N GLU A 47 -10.33 -9.73 17.41
CA GLU A 47 -10.92 -10.78 16.58
C GLU A 47 -12.33 -11.19 17.04
N GLY A 48 -13.10 -11.83 16.17
CA GLY A 48 -14.38 -12.37 16.57
C GLY A 48 -15.13 -13.09 15.45
N ALA A 49 -16.09 -13.92 15.87
CA ALA A 49 -17.06 -14.51 14.97
C ALA A 49 -18.07 -13.45 14.55
N GLY A 50 -18.43 -13.43 13.27
CA GLY A 50 -19.39 -12.49 12.74
C GLY A 50 -20.02 -12.95 11.44
N VAL A 51 -20.74 -12.02 10.81
CA VAL A 51 -21.44 -12.23 9.54
C VAL A 51 -20.99 -11.18 8.55
N GLU A 52 -20.57 -11.60 7.36
CA GLU A 52 -20.30 -10.69 6.26
C GLU A 52 -21.62 -10.07 5.77
N ARG A 53 -21.73 -8.75 5.80
CA ARG A 53 -22.98 -8.02 5.51
C ARG A 53 -23.44 -8.16 4.06
N SER A 54 -22.50 -8.29 3.12
CA SER A 54 -22.81 -8.38 1.68
C SER A 54 -23.36 -9.76 1.28
N THR A 55 -22.91 -10.83 1.94
CA THR A 55 -23.23 -12.21 1.55
C THR A 55 -24.08 -12.96 2.58
N GLY A 56 -24.19 -12.43 3.81
CA GLY A 56 -24.83 -13.12 4.93
C GLY A 56 -24.04 -14.32 5.46
N LYS A 57 -22.82 -14.56 4.98
CA LYS A 57 -22.02 -15.71 5.40
C LYS A 57 -21.43 -15.52 6.79
N SER A 58 -21.51 -16.56 7.62
CA SER A 58 -20.76 -16.66 8.87
C SER A 58 -19.26 -16.72 8.58
N VAL A 59 -18.49 -15.89 9.29
CA VAL A 59 -17.04 -15.76 9.14
C VAL A 59 -16.38 -15.52 10.49
N TYR A 60 -15.06 -15.67 10.54
CA TYR A 60 -14.22 -15.21 11.64
C TYR A 60 -13.29 -14.11 11.13
N VAL A 61 -13.26 -12.99 11.84
CA VAL A 61 -12.54 -11.78 11.43
C VAL A 61 -11.50 -11.44 12.49
N GLY A 62 -10.29 -11.10 12.06
CA GLY A 62 -9.23 -10.55 12.91
C GLY A 62 -8.69 -9.24 12.33
N LEU A 63 -8.38 -8.29 13.19
CA LEU A 63 -7.78 -7.00 12.89
C LEU A 63 -6.48 -6.90 13.66
N ASN A 64 -5.36 -6.75 12.95
CA ASN A 64 -4.07 -6.39 13.54
C ASN A 64 -3.70 -4.95 13.14
N ILE A 65 -3.28 -4.12 14.11
CA ILE A 65 -2.73 -2.81 13.85
C ILE A 65 -1.21 -2.86 14.04
N VAL A 66 -0.49 -2.59 12.97
CA VAL A 66 0.98 -2.60 12.95
C VAL A 66 1.47 -1.18 12.77
N SER A 67 2.31 -0.73 13.71
CA SER A 67 2.98 0.56 13.63
C SER A 67 4.44 0.37 13.19
N LYS A 68 4.83 0.96 12.06
CA LYS A 68 6.20 0.92 11.55
C LYS A 68 6.65 2.30 11.09
N ASN A 69 7.80 2.77 11.61
CA ASN A 69 8.39 4.08 11.28
C ASN A 69 7.41 5.27 11.44
N GLY A 70 6.59 5.26 12.49
CA GLY A 70 5.61 6.32 12.76
C GLY A 70 4.29 6.23 11.97
N TRP A 71 4.12 5.20 11.14
CA TRP A 71 2.89 4.95 10.39
C TRP A 71 2.17 3.71 10.92
N GLY A 72 0.92 3.86 11.37
CA GLY A 72 0.04 2.75 11.74
C GLY A 72 -0.73 2.20 10.53
N ARG A 73 -0.88 0.88 10.45
CA ARG A 73 -1.59 0.16 9.39
C ARG A 73 -2.52 -0.89 9.98
N ALA A 74 -3.75 -0.95 9.45
CA ALA A 74 -4.76 -1.93 9.85
C ALA A 74 -4.85 -3.08 8.85
N ILE A 75 -4.57 -4.29 9.30
CA ILE A 75 -4.60 -5.52 8.52
C ILE A 75 -5.80 -6.34 9.00
N VAL A 76 -6.77 -6.57 8.11
CA VAL A 76 -7.96 -7.37 8.40
C VAL A 76 -7.85 -8.73 7.72
N GLY A 77 -7.82 -9.79 8.52
CA GLY A 77 -7.94 -11.18 8.07
C GLY A 77 -9.36 -11.69 8.21
N VAL A 78 -9.80 -12.53 7.28
CA VAL A 78 -11.12 -13.15 7.29
C VAL A 78 -10.98 -14.64 6.95
N ALA A 79 -11.63 -15.50 7.71
CA ALA A 79 -11.67 -16.94 7.46
C ALA A 79 -13.11 -17.49 7.62
N PRO A 80 -13.40 -18.70 7.12
CA PRO A 80 -14.73 -19.30 7.27
C PRO A 80 -15.15 -19.56 8.73
N ASN A 81 -14.19 -19.82 9.62
CA ASN A 81 -14.42 -20.06 11.05
C ASN A 81 -13.14 -19.83 11.87
N LYS A 82 -13.27 -19.87 13.20
CA LYS A 82 -12.17 -19.65 14.15
C LYS A 82 -11.02 -20.63 13.95
N GLN A 83 -11.32 -21.90 13.73
CA GLN A 83 -10.30 -22.94 13.56
C GLN A 83 -9.44 -22.66 12.32
N ALA A 84 -10.07 -22.39 11.18
CA ALA A 84 -9.36 -22.04 9.95
C ALA A 84 -8.53 -20.75 10.12
N PHE A 85 -9.06 -19.76 10.84
CA PHE A 85 -8.33 -18.53 11.15
C PHE A 85 -7.08 -18.81 11.98
N GLN A 86 -7.19 -19.58 13.07
CA GLN A 86 -6.09 -19.88 13.97
C GLN A 86 -5.05 -20.83 13.38
N THR A 87 -5.46 -21.74 12.49
CA THR A 87 -4.53 -22.56 11.71
C THR A 87 -3.68 -21.71 10.78
N GLN A 88 -4.29 -20.72 10.13
CA GLN A 88 -3.60 -19.83 9.18
C GLN A 88 -2.79 -18.72 9.88
N PHE A 89 -3.30 -18.21 11.00
CA PHE A 89 -2.76 -17.10 11.78
C PHE A 89 -2.70 -17.47 13.26
N PRO A 90 -1.76 -18.34 13.67
CA PRO A 90 -1.65 -18.79 15.06
C PRO A 90 -1.26 -17.66 16.02
N HIS A 91 -0.60 -16.62 15.51
CA HIS A 91 -0.26 -15.39 16.24
C HIS A 91 -0.68 -14.14 15.43
N PRO A 92 -1.04 -13.02 16.07
CA PRO A 92 -1.29 -11.75 15.38
C PRO A 92 -0.16 -11.33 14.43
N ASP A 93 1.09 -11.60 14.77
CA ASP A 93 2.24 -11.31 13.90
C ASP A 93 2.23 -12.10 12.59
N ASN A 94 1.61 -13.28 12.55
CA ASN A 94 1.43 -14.03 11.31
C ASN A 94 0.44 -13.31 10.38
N LEU A 95 -0.57 -12.64 10.94
CA LEU A 95 -1.45 -11.78 10.16
C LEU A 95 -0.68 -10.56 9.64
N ALA A 96 0.20 -9.96 10.44
CA ALA A 96 1.08 -8.88 9.98
C ALA A 96 2.04 -9.32 8.86
N ALA A 97 2.60 -10.53 8.97
CA ALA A 97 3.48 -11.12 7.96
C ALA A 97 2.74 -11.54 6.67
N SER A 98 1.40 -11.63 6.71
CA SER A 98 0.56 -12.00 5.57
C SER A 98 0.46 -10.93 4.47
N GLU A 99 1.06 -9.74 4.66
CA GLU A 99 1.23 -8.74 3.59
C GLU A 99 1.91 -9.31 2.33
N SER A 100 2.71 -10.37 2.47
CA SER A 100 3.31 -11.08 1.34
C SER A 100 2.37 -12.08 0.64
N ILE A 101 1.32 -12.55 1.33
CA ILE A 101 0.33 -13.53 0.84
C ILE A 101 -0.75 -12.84 -0.02
N ASN A 102 -0.98 -11.53 0.17
CA ASN A 102 -1.90 -10.73 -0.66
C ASN A 102 -1.29 -10.27 -2.00
N ARG A 103 -0.18 -10.90 -2.42
CA ARG A 103 0.52 -10.57 -3.64
C ARG A 103 0.24 -11.63 -4.70
N PHE A 104 -0.01 -11.19 -5.92
CA PHE A 104 -0.28 -12.07 -7.05
C PHE A 104 0.68 -11.74 -8.18
N ALA A 105 1.21 -12.76 -8.85
CA ALA A 105 2.02 -12.58 -10.05
C ALA A 105 1.21 -11.80 -11.10
N VAL A 106 1.92 -10.94 -11.82
CA VAL A 106 1.34 -10.14 -12.90
C VAL A 106 1.31 -10.98 -14.17
N THR A 107 0.24 -10.87 -14.96
CA THR A 107 0.22 -11.38 -16.35
C THR A 107 0.23 -10.22 -17.35
N ALA A 108 0.70 -10.48 -18.58
CA ALA A 108 0.68 -9.48 -19.65
C ALA A 108 -0.74 -8.96 -19.93
N LYS A 109 -1.75 -9.83 -19.84
CA LYS A 109 -3.15 -9.46 -20.04
C LYS A 109 -3.66 -8.55 -18.92
N ASP A 110 -3.29 -8.82 -17.67
CA ASP A 110 -3.74 -8.03 -16.52
C ASP A 110 -3.17 -6.60 -16.53
N LEU A 111 -1.97 -6.40 -17.09
CA LEU A 111 -1.34 -5.09 -17.19
C LEU A 111 -2.02 -4.15 -18.18
N VAL A 112 -2.69 -4.69 -19.22
CA VAL A 112 -3.27 -3.85 -20.28
C VAL A 112 -4.20 -2.79 -19.68
N GLY A 113 -3.99 -1.54 -20.08
CA GLY A 113 -4.71 -0.36 -19.59
C GLY A 113 -3.78 0.71 -19.03
N GLU A 114 -4.40 1.76 -18.48
CA GLU A 114 -3.70 2.87 -17.83
C GLU A 114 -3.65 2.66 -16.31
N TRP A 115 -2.50 2.97 -15.74
CA TRP A 115 -2.20 2.86 -14.32
C TRP A 115 -1.55 4.17 -13.86
N SER A 116 -2.00 4.70 -12.73
CA SER A 116 -1.48 5.94 -12.18
C SER A 116 -1.16 5.83 -10.70
N GLY A 117 -0.10 6.49 -10.28
CA GLY A 117 0.29 6.63 -8.88
C GLY A 117 0.68 8.07 -8.59
N ASN A 118 0.57 8.43 -7.31
CA ASN A 118 0.96 9.74 -6.81
C ASN A 118 1.75 9.51 -5.52
N GLY A 119 2.76 10.35 -5.30
CA GLY A 119 3.58 10.31 -4.09
C GLY A 119 3.96 11.71 -3.66
N GLY A 120 4.22 11.90 -2.38
CA GLY A 120 4.69 13.19 -1.88
C GLY A 120 5.28 13.08 -0.48
N SER A 121 6.09 14.07 -0.12
CA SER A 121 6.70 14.21 1.20
C SER A 121 6.95 15.69 1.50
N MET A 122 6.91 16.06 2.78
CA MET A 122 7.24 17.40 3.25
C MET A 122 8.12 17.29 4.50
N VAL A 123 9.11 18.17 4.60
CA VAL A 123 10.02 18.26 5.73
C VAL A 123 10.14 19.72 6.15
N GLU A 124 9.84 20.00 7.41
CA GLU A 124 10.07 21.31 8.00
C GLU A 124 11.51 21.39 8.52
N ILE A 125 12.18 22.51 8.23
CA ILE A 125 13.57 22.76 8.59
C ILE A 125 13.58 23.86 9.64
N TYR A 126 14.29 23.62 10.75
CA TYR A 126 14.47 24.57 11.83
C TYR A 126 15.96 24.83 12.06
N ASN A 127 16.31 26.05 12.44
CA ASN A 127 17.67 26.41 12.79
C ASN A 127 18.04 25.77 14.12
N ILE A 128 19.09 24.95 14.13
CA ILE A 128 19.49 24.16 15.31
C ILE A 128 20.03 24.99 16.48
N TYR A 129 20.45 26.25 16.24
CA TYR A 129 21.03 27.12 17.27
C TYR A 129 20.01 28.10 17.84
N SER A 130 19.03 28.53 17.05
CA SER A 130 18.01 29.50 17.49
C SER A 130 16.61 28.91 17.65
N GLY A 131 16.37 27.68 17.20
CA GLY A 131 15.05 27.04 17.19
C GLY A 131 14.06 27.66 16.19
N ASN A 132 14.47 28.69 15.45
CA ASN A 132 13.60 29.40 14.51
C ASN A 132 13.30 28.56 13.28
N TYR A 133 12.07 28.65 12.79
CA TYR A 133 11.66 28.04 11.53
C TYR A 133 12.46 28.60 10.35
N ALA A 134 13.07 27.72 9.56
CA ALA A 134 13.98 28.02 8.46
C ALA A 134 13.38 27.66 7.08
N GLY A 135 12.17 27.09 7.04
CA GLY A 135 11.42 26.80 5.81
C GLY A 135 10.89 25.37 5.75
N THR A 136 10.07 25.08 4.75
CA THR A 136 9.57 23.72 4.45
C THR A 136 10.06 23.31 3.08
N MET A 137 10.64 22.11 2.98
CA MET A 137 10.95 21.45 1.72
C MET A 137 9.85 20.45 1.38
N GLY A 138 9.35 20.50 0.16
CA GLY A 138 8.33 19.57 -0.33
C GLY A 138 8.82 18.79 -1.55
N ALA A 139 8.31 17.59 -1.72
CA ALA A 139 8.41 16.81 -2.94
C ALA A 139 7.03 16.22 -3.28
N ALA A 140 6.65 16.27 -4.55
CA ALA A 140 5.45 15.64 -5.08
C ALA A 140 5.78 14.98 -6.42
N MET A 141 5.17 13.82 -6.69
CA MET A 141 5.32 13.09 -7.94
C MET A 141 3.98 12.50 -8.39
N SER A 142 3.85 12.37 -9.71
CA SER A 142 2.76 11.68 -10.38
C SER A 142 3.34 10.81 -11.48
N ASP A 143 3.02 9.53 -11.42
CA ASP A 143 3.47 8.51 -12.34
C ASP A 143 2.26 7.97 -13.10
N ARG A 144 2.41 7.81 -14.41
CA ARG A 144 1.41 7.18 -15.28
C ARG A 144 2.10 6.15 -16.16
N PHE A 145 1.48 4.99 -16.29
CA PHE A 145 1.87 3.92 -17.18
C PHE A 145 0.68 3.49 -18.03
N THR A 146 0.90 3.27 -19.32
CA THR A 146 -0.11 2.75 -20.24
C THR A 146 0.47 1.53 -20.93
N PHE A 147 -0.14 0.37 -20.74
CA PHE A 147 0.26 -0.88 -21.38
C PHE A 147 -0.74 -1.26 -22.47
N GLY A 148 -0.26 -1.41 -23.69
CA GLY A 148 -1.04 -1.80 -24.86
C GLY A 148 -1.13 -3.32 -25.02
N ALA A 149 -2.23 -3.81 -25.60
CA ALA A 149 -2.42 -5.24 -25.87
C ALA A 149 -1.39 -5.83 -26.86
N ASN A 150 -0.66 -4.98 -27.59
CA ASN A 150 0.40 -5.33 -28.54
C ASN A 150 1.80 -5.34 -27.90
N ASN A 151 1.90 -5.48 -26.57
CA ASN A 151 3.16 -5.41 -25.81
C ASN A 151 3.88 -4.06 -25.89
N SER A 152 3.22 -2.99 -26.33
CA SER A 152 3.75 -1.62 -26.21
C SER A 152 3.49 -1.07 -24.81
N TYR A 153 4.37 -0.18 -24.33
CA TYR A 153 4.08 0.61 -23.14
C TYR A 153 4.50 2.07 -23.33
N GLN A 154 3.87 2.93 -22.54
CA GLN A 154 4.24 4.32 -22.36
C GLN A 154 4.28 4.61 -20.86
N SER A 155 5.21 5.46 -20.42
CA SER A 155 5.18 6.00 -19.06
C SER A 155 5.47 7.49 -19.06
N ALA A 156 4.85 8.20 -18.11
CA ALA A 156 5.08 9.62 -17.87
C ALA A 156 5.26 9.85 -16.37
N HIS A 157 6.36 10.52 -16.02
CA HIS A 157 6.73 10.82 -14.64
C HIS A 157 6.85 12.32 -14.50
N LYS A 158 6.04 12.92 -13.66
CA LYS A 158 6.10 14.35 -13.34
C LYS A 158 6.40 14.49 -11.87
N GLY A 159 7.31 15.39 -11.52
CA GLY A 159 7.51 15.72 -10.12
C GLY A 159 7.92 17.16 -9.92
N ALA A 160 7.75 17.58 -8.68
CA ALA A 160 8.11 18.89 -8.17
C ALA A 160 8.88 18.69 -6.86
N SER A 161 10.05 19.29 -6.71
CA SER A 161 10.77 19.26 -5.43
C SER A 161 11.52 20.56 -5.16
N GLY A 162 11.63 20.93 -3.88
CA GLY A 162 12.33 22.14 -3.45
C GLY A 162 11.64 22.81 -2.27
N ASN A 163 12.09 24.02 -1.93
CA ASN A 163 11.44 24.80 -0.89
C ASN A 163 10.03 25.18 -1.34
N VAL A 164 9.07 25.12 -0.42
CA VAL A 164 7.70 25.56 -0.68
C VAL A 164 7.75 27.05 -1.07
N GLY A 165 7.35 27.36 -2.32
CA GLY A 165 7.49 28.69 -2.93
C GLY A 165 8.58 28.82 -4.01
N ALA A 166 9.50 27.85 -4.11
CA ALA A 166 10.57 27.80 -5.11
C ALA A 166 10.86 26.35 -5.55
N MET A 167 9.83 25.66 -6.06
CA MET A 167 9.93 24.26 -6.47
C MET A 167 10.47 24.11 -7.90
N ASN A 168 11.37 23.15 -8.10
CA ASN A 168 11.83 22.72 -9.41
C ASN A 168 10.91 21.64 -9.96
N LEU A 169 10.51 21.77 -11.24
CA LEU A 169 9.67 20.79 -11.92
C LEU A 169 10.52 19.91 -12.84
N TYR A 170 10.20 18.62 -12.88
CA TYR A 170 10.71 17.70 -13.90
C TYR A 170 9.59 16.92 -14.56
N SER A 171 9.81 16.55 -15.82
CA SER A 171 8.93 15.68 -16.57
C SER A 171 9.76 14.72 -17.41
N GLN A 172 9.51 13.42 -17.28
CA GLN A 172 10.14 12.37 -18.07
C GLN A 172 9.06 11.54 -18.75
N LYS A 173 9.33 11.10 -19.99
CA LYS A 173 8.45 10.22 -20.75
C LYS A 173 9.27 9.11 -21.38
N HIS A 174 8.74 7.90 -21.36
CA HIS A 174 9.34 6.73 -21.99
C HIS A 174 8.30 5.99 -22.81
N ASN A 175 8.73 5.46 -23.95
CA ASN A 175 7.89 4.65 -24.83
C ASN A 175 8.73 3.47 -25.31
N GLY A 176 8.16 2.28 -25.27
CA GLY A 176 8.86 1.08 -25.70
C GLY A 176 7.95 -0.14 -25.68
N THR A 177 8.55 -1.28 -25.41
CA THR A 177 7.87 -2.57 -25.27
C THR A 177 7.98 -3.09 -23.85
N PHE A 178 6.99 -3.88 -23.43
CA PHE A 178 7.03 -4.59 -22.16
C PHE A 178 7.00 -6.10 -22.39
N LYS A 179 7.63 -6.81 -21.46
CA LYS A 179 7.54 -8.27 -21.33
C LYS A 179 7.21 -8.60 -19.88
N VAL A 180 6.33 -9.57 -19.68
CA VAL A 180 6.00 -10.10 -18.36
C VAL A 180 6.56 -11.51 -18.23
N SER A 181 7.21 -11.78 -17.11
CA SER A 181 7.56 -13.11 -16.63
C SER A 181 7.09 -13.26 -15.19
N ASP A 182 7.25 -14.45 -14.60
CA ASP A 182 6.80 -14.68 -13.23
C ASP A 182 7.44 -13.67 -12.27
N TRP A 183 6.60 -12.89 -11.59
CA TRP A 183 6.96 -11.78 -10.69
C TRP A 183 7.80 -10.64 -11.28
N GLU A 184 7.89 -10.53 -12.60
CA GLU A 184 8.74 -9.53 -13.24
C GLU A 184 8.10 -8.86 -14.46
N VAL A 185 8.40 -7.57 -14.60
CA VAL A 185 8.08 -6.77 -15.79
C VAL A 185 9.37 -6.14 -16.30
N THR A 186 9.66 -6.37 -17.57
CA THR A 186 10.79 -5.78 -18.28
C THR A 186 10.28 -4.70 -19.22
N LEU A 187 10.83 -3.49 -19.10
CA LEU A 187 10.50 -2.33 -19.92
C LEU A 187 11.71 -1.87 -20.72
N THR A 188 11.58 -1.77 -22.04
CA THR A 188 12.66 -1.26 -22.92
C THR A 188 12.63 0.26 -23.02
N SER A 189 13.69 0.86 -23.57
CA SER A 189 13.74 2.30 -23.90
C SER A 189 13.44 3.22 -22.69
N ARG A 190 13.99 2.87 -21.53
CA ARG A 190 13.94 3.66 -20.29
C ARG A 190 14.98 4.78 -20.33
N PHE A 191 15.43 5.27 -19.17
CA PHE A 191 16.44 6.32 -19.08
C PHE A 191 17.67 5.95 -19.91
N ASN A 192 18.15 6.87 -20.74
CA ASN A 192 19.24 6.66 -21.71
C ASN A 192 19.05 5.47 -22.67
N GLY A 193 17.81 5.05 -22.93
CA GLY A 193 17.51 3.92 -23.82
C GLY A 193 17.72 2.55 -23.18
N GLU A 194 18.07 2.49 -21.89
CA GLU A 194 18.30 1.21 -21.20
C GLU A 194 17.03 0.36 -21.09
N THR A 195 17.22 -0.95 -20.91
CA THR A 195 16.15 -1.85 -20.48
C THR A 195 16.14 -1.92 -18.96
N SER A 196 14.99 -1.68 -18.32
CA SER A 196 14.83 -1.84 -16.87
C SER A 196 13.97 -3.05 -16.54
N VAL A 197 14.37 -3.78 -15.51
CA VAL A 197 13.64 -4.94 -14.98
C VAL A 197 13.07 -4.59 -13.62
N TYR A 198 11.78 -4.83 -13.44
CA TYR A 198 11.05 -4.57 -12.22
C TYR A 198 10.57 -5.87 -11.60
N SER A 199 10.71 -6.01 -10.29
CA SER A 199 9.85 -6.93 -9.54
C SER A 199 8.43 -6.38 -9.57
N ALA A 200 7.48 -7.22 -9.96
CA ALA A 200 6.11 -6.81 -10.24
C ALA A 200 5.11 -7.76 -9.59
N TYR A 201 4.12 -7.18 -8.90
CA TYR A 201 3.01 -7.93 -8.30
C TYR A 201 1.77 -7.07 -8.19
N PHE A 202 0.61 -7.71 -8.21
CA PHE A 202 -0.63 -7.09 -7.76
C PHE A 202 -0.79 -7.28 -6.26
N GLU A 203 -1.20 -6.24 -5.56
CA GLU A 203 -1.81 -6.33 -4.24
C GLU A 203 -3.33 -6.18 -4.40
N ALA A 204 -4.12 -7.10 -3.84
CA ALA A 204 -5.57 -6.96 -3.89
C ALA A 204 -6.06 -5.94 -2.84
N VAL A 205 -6.91 -5.01 -3.28
CA VAL A 205 -7.38 -3.89 -2.45
C VAL A 205 -8.90 -3.75 -2.55
N ARG A 206 -9.52 -3.02 -1.63
CA ARG A 206 -10.95 -2.75 -1.74
C ARG A 206 -11.23 -1.96 -3.02
N GLY A 207 -12.03 -2.52 -3.92
CA GLY A 207 -12.40 -1.87 -5.18
C GLY A 207 -11.43 -2.08 -6.33
N GLY A 208 -10.40 -2.95 -6.20
CA GLY A 208 -9.52 -3.27 -7.32
C GLY A 208 -8.22 -3.95 -6.92
N LYS A 209 -7.16 -3.64 -7.67
CA LYS A 209 -5.79 -4.10 -7.43
C LYS A 209 -4.85 -2.90 -7.50
N VAL A 210 -3.79 -2.92 -6.71
CA VAL A 210 -2.65 -2.01 -6.86
C VAL A 210 -1.55 -2.78 -7.56
N LEU A 211 -1.02 -2.21 -8.64
CA LEU A 211 0.17 -2.71 -9.32
C LEU A 211 1.40 -2.13 -8.62
N HIS A 212 2.25 -3.02 -8.10
CA HIS A 212 3.55 -2.65 -7.57
C HIS A 212 4.63 -2.94 -8.61
N LEU A 213 5.50 -1.96 -8.85
CA LEU A 213 6.70 -2.11 -9.66
C LEU A 213 7.88 -1.60 -8.84
N MET A 214 8.91 -2.42 -8.66
CA MET A 214 10.15 -2.03 -7.99
C MET A 214 11.33 -2.34 -8.89
N ASN A 215 12.09 -1.32 -9.29
CA ASN A 215 13.24 -1.50 -10.17
C ASN A 215 14.29 -2.36 -9.45
N LYS A 216 14.74 -3.45 -10.10
CA LYS A 216 15.71 -4.37 -9.52
C LYS A 216 17.12 -3.79 -9.44
N LYS A 217 17.48 -2.87 -10.34
CA LYS A 217 18.78 -2.16 -10.36
C LYS A 217 18.76 -0.96 -9.41
N PHE A 218 17.67 -0.20 -9.40
CA PHE A 218 17.52 1.01 -8.59
C PHE A 218 16.35 0.87 -7.61
N SER A 219 16.56 0.18 -6.49
CA SER A 219 15.48 -0.14 -5.55
C SER A 219 14.75 1.08 -4.97
N GLY A 220 15.30 2.30 -5.07
CA GLY A 220 14.59 3.54 -4.73
C GLY A 220 13.48 3.91 -5.73
N GLU A 221 13.54 3.43 -6.96
CA GLU A 221 12.49 3.58 -7.98
C GLU A 221 11.41 2.53 -7.75
N LYS A 222 10.36 2.92 -7.02
CA LYS A 222 9.20 2.09 -6.70
C LYS A 222 7.92 2.82 -7.07
N TYR A 223 6.97 2.06 -7.59
CA TYR A 223 5.66 2.56 -7.97
C TYR A 223 4.59 1.70 -7.30
N ALA A 224 3.57 2.37 -6.75
CA ALA A 224 2.30 1.78 -6.35
C ALA A 224 1.22 2.46 -7.20
N LEU A 225 0.66 1.72 -8.15
CA LEU A 225 -0.18 2.26 -9.21
C LEU A 225 -1.59 1.66 -9.12
N VAL A 226 -2.61 2.52 -9.15
CA VAL A 226 -4.00 2.11 -9.29
C VAL A 226 -4.43 2.19 -10.74
N LYS A 227 -5.34 1.32 -11.18
CA LYS A 227 -5.86 1.37 -12.54
C LYS A 227 -6.66 2.66 -12.72
N ALA A 228 -6.34 3.44 -13.75
CA ALA A 228 -7.13 4.60 -14.11
C ALA A 228 -8.52 4.14 -14.61
N LYS A 229 -9.55 4.92 -14.28
CA LYS A 229 -10.93 4.62 -14.69
C LYS A 229 -11.15 4.85 -16.18
#